data_AF-A0A0F3REB0-F1
#
_entry.id   AF-A0A0F3REB0-F1
#
_cell.length_a   1.000
_cell.length_b   1.000
_cell.length_c   1.000
_cell.angle_alpha   90.00
_cell.angle_beta   90.00
_cell.angle_gamma   90.00
#
_symmetry.space_group_name_H-M   'P 1'
#
loop_
_entity.id
_entity.type
_entity.pdbx_description
1 polymer ?
#
loop_
_entity_poly.entity_id
_entity_poly.type
_entity_poly.pdbx_seq_one_letter_code
_entity_poly.pdbx_strand_id
1 'polypeptide(L)' 'MLNNLIEESLTGNSDIELAISNVLAAQAQLTLINSYRFPQISLTGLLGFGSNKLNTLFTNSTETWQVGGNIAGPIFDFGK' A
#
# COMPACT_ATOMS: atom_id res chain seq x y z
N MET A 1 -23.49 -40.52 -6.67
CA MET A 1 -23.95 -39.95 -5.39
C MET A 1 -22.78 -39.58 -4.46
N LEU A 2 -21.84 -40.50 -4.19
CA LEU A 2 -20.65 -40.19 -3.36
C LEU A 2 -19.71 -39.12 -3.94
N ASN A 3 -19.45 -39.14 -5.26
CA ASN A 3 -18.56 -38.14 -5.89
C ASN A 3 -19.12 -36.71 -5.84
N ASN A 4 -20.44 -36.55 -5.95
CA ASN A 4 -21.08 -35.23 -5.85
C ASN A 4 -21.00 -34.65 -4.42
N LEU A 5 -21.08 -35.49 -3.38
CA LEU A 5 -20.90 -35.04 -1.99
C LEU A 5 -19.46 -34.62 -1.70
N ILE A 6 -18.48 -35.29 -2.32
CA ILE A 6 -17.07 -34.94 -2.19
C ILE A 6 -16.80 -33.62 -2.91
N GLU A 7 -17.32 -33.43 -4.12
CA GLU A 7 -17.23 -32.15 -4.84
C GLU A 7 -17.91 -31.00 -4.07
N GLU A 8 -19.10 -31.23 -3.50
CA GLU A 8 -19.81 -30.23 -2.70
C GLU A 8 -19.05 -29.89 -1.40
N SER A 9 -18.50 -30.89 -0.71
CA SER A 9 -17.69 -30.69 0.49
C SER A 9 -16.35 -30.02 0.21
N LEU A 10 -15.77 -30.18 -0.99
CA LEU A 10 -14.55 -29.49 -1.43
C LEU A 10 -14.85 -28.03 -1.82
N THR A 11 -16.02 -27.77 -2.41
CA THR A 11 -16.43 -26.43 -2.85
C THR A 11 -16.75 -25.49 -1.68
N GLY A 12 -17.23 -26.03 -0.56
CA GLY A 12 -17.51 -25.26 0.67
C GLY A 12 -16.46 -25.41 1.78
N ASN A 13 -15.26 -25.91 1.47
CA ASN A 13 -14.28 -26.25 2.50
C ASN A 13 -13.50 -25.02 2.99
N SER A 14 -13.85 -24.51 4.16
CA SER A 14 -13.17 -23.37 4.78
C SER A 14 -11.68 -23.61 5.08
N ASP A 15 -11.27 -24.86 5.35
CA ASP A 15 -9.85 -25.17 5.60
C ASP A 15 -9.01 -25.04 4.32
N ILE A 16 -9.56 -25.42 3.16
CA ILE A 16 -8.90 -25.23 1.85
C ILE A 16 -8.81 -23.73 1.53
N GLU A 17 -9.87 -22.96 1.79
CA GLU A 17 -9.84 -21.50 1.62
C GLU A 17 -8.77 -20.85 2.51
N LEU A 18 -8.67 -21.26 3.78
CA LEU A 18 -7.63 -20.80 4.70
C LEU A 18 -6.22 -21.18 4.19
N ALA A 19 -6.03 -22.41 3.71
CA ALA A 19 -4.77 -22.84 3.14
C ALA A 19 -4.37 -22.01 1.91
N ILE A 20 -5.31 -21.74 1.00
CA ILE A 20 -5.08 -20.89 -0.18
C ILE A 20 -4.77 -19.46 0.25
N SER A 21 -5.51 -18.90 1.20
CA SER A 21 -5.26 -17.56 1.74
C SER A 21 -3.84 -17.43 2.30
N ASN A 22 -3.37 -18.44 3.05
CA ASN A 22 -2.01 -18.47 3.57
C ASN A 22 -0.95 -18.49 2.45
N VAL A 23 -1.18 -19.28 1.40
CA VAL A 23 -0.28 -19.34 0.24
C VAL A 23 -0.29 -18.03 -0.54
N LEU A 24 -1.45 -17.38 -0.71
CA LEU A 24 -1.56 -16.06 -1.34
C LEU A 24 -0.86 -14.98 -0.52
N ALA A 25 -0.99 -15.01 0.81
CA ALA A 25 -0.30 -14.09 1.71
C ALA A 25 1.22 -14.23 1.59
N ALA A 26 1.73 -15.47 1.54
CA ALA A 26 3.16 -15.72 1.33
C ALA A 26 3.65 -15.22 -0.04
N GLN A 27 2.87 -15.43 -1.10
CA GLN A 27 3.19 -14.90 -2.44
C GLN A 27 3.16 -13.37 -2.49
N ALA A 28 2.23 -12.72 -1.79
CA ALA A 28 2.15 -11.27 -1.68
C ALA A 28 3.38 -10.70 -0.96
N GLN A 29 3.86 -11.35 0.10
CA GLN A 29 5.09 -10.97 0.79
C GLN A 29 6.32 -11.09 -0.11
N LEU A 30 6.44 -12.18 -0.88
CA LEU A 30 7.51 -12.35 -1.85
C LEU A 30 7.49 -11.24 -2.92
N THR A 31 6.28 -10.90 -3.40
CA THR A 31 6.09 -9.83 -4.38
C THR A 31 6.48 -8.47 -3.78
N LEU A 32 6.11 -8.19 -2.53
CA LEU A 32 6.52 -6.99 -1.81
C LEU A 32 8.05 -6.89 -1.70
N ILE A 33 8.73 -7.97 -1.31
CA ILE A 33 10.20 -7.99 -1.24
C ILE A 33 10.81 -7.68 -2.61
N ASN A 34 10.31 -8.33 -3.68
CA ASN A 34 10.78 -8.06 -5.04
C ASN A 34 10.50 -6.62 -5.50
N SER A 35 9.45 -5.98 -4.99
CA SER A 35 9.10 -4.60 -5.34
C SER A 35 10.12 -3.56 -4.89
N TYR A 36 10.93 -3.85 -3.86
CA TYR A 36 11.99 -2.96 -3.39
C TYR A 36 13.12 -2.74 -4.41
N ARG A 37 13.19 -3.59 -5.45
CA ARG A 37 14.12 -3.43 -6.57
C ARG A 37 13.70 -2.33 -7.54
N PHE A 38 12.46 -1.86 -7.46
CA PHE A 38 11.95 -0.78 -8.29
C PHE A 38 11.99 0.56 -7.55
N PRO A 39 12.10 1.69 -8.26
CA PRO A 39 11.97 3.00 -7.65
C PRO A 39 10.63 3.17 -6.94
N GLN A 40 10.69 3.64 -5.70
CA GLN A 40 9.53 4.05 -4.92
C GLN A 40 9.15 5.47 -5.34
N ILE A 41 7.86 5.69 -5.56
CA ILE A 41 7.30 7.00 -5.91
C ILE A 41 6.47 7.46 -4.71
N SER A 42 6.75 8.66 -4.21
CA SER A 42 5.99 9.29 -3.13
C SER A 42 5.43 10.62 -3.59
N LEU A 43 4.22 10.93 -3.13
CA LEU A 43 3.54 12.19 -3.40
C LEU A 43 3.03 12.75 -2.07
N THR A 44 3.38 13.99 -1.80
CA THR A 44 2.97 14.72 -0.60
C THR A 44 2.26 16.00 -1.01
N GLY A 45 1.10 16.23 -0.40
CA GLY A 45 0.34 17.46 -0.53
C GLY A 45 0.15 18.10 0.84
N LEU A 46 0.17 19.42 0.87
CA LEU A 46 -0.16 20.24 2.02
C LEU A 46 -1.21 21.26 1.58
N LEU A 47 -2.22 21.45 2.41
CA LEU A 47 -3.19 22.52 2.32
C LEU A 47 -3.42 23.05 3.72
N GLY A 48 -3.44 24.37 3.90
CA GLY A 48 -3.69 24.98 5.19
C GLY A 48 -3.50 26.48 5.17
N PHE A 49 -3.14 27.05 6.31
CA PHE A 49 -2.90 28.47 6.47
C PHE A 49 -1.50 28.73 7.03
N GLY A 50 -0.80 29.71 6.49
CA GLY A 50 0.53 30.14 6.93
C GLY A 50 0.55 31.64 7.20
N SER A 51 0.87 32.04 8.43
CA SER A 51 1.01 33.45 8.78
C SER A 51 2.05 33.68 9.88
N ASN A 52 2.80 34.78 9.80
CA ASN A 52 3.73 35.22 10.84
C ASN A 52 3.03 35.86 12.06
N LYS A 53 1.71 36.06 12.00
CA LYS A 53 0.89 36.62 13.08
C LYS A 53 -0.37 35.77 13.29
N LEU A 54 -0.68 35.45 14.55
CA LEU A 54 -1.83 34.59 14.88
C LEU A 54 -3.17 35.23 14.51
N ASN A 55 -3.31 36.55 14.68
CA ASN A 55 -4.56 37.26 14.40
C ASN A 55 -4.91 37.36 12.91
N THR A 56 -3.96 37.06 12.01
CA THR A 56 -4.18 37.03 10.56
C THR A 56 -4.19 35.61 9.99
N LEU A 57 -4.06 34.58 10.83
CA LEU A 57 -3.86 33.20 10.39
C LEU A 57 -5.01 32.65 9.53
N PHE A 58 -6.26 33.01 9.81
CA PHE A 58 -7.45 32.51 9.10
C PHE A 58 -8.02 33.53 8.10
N THR A 59 -7.17 34.33 7.48
CA THR A 59 -7.59 35.28 6.44
C THR A 59 -7.37 34.65 5.06
N ASN A 60 -8.15 35.08 4.06
CA ASN A 60 -8.03 34.52 2.69
C ASN A 60 -6.61 34.68 2.10
N SER A 61 -5.85 35.69 2.56
CA SER A 61 -4.49 35.94 2.09
C SER A 61 -3.43 35.02 2.71
N THR A 62 -3.78 34.24 3.72
CA THR A 62 -2.86 33.32 4.42
C THR A 62 -3.10 31.86 4.07
N GLU A 63 -4.05 31.56 3.18
CA GLU A 63 -4.20 30.24 2.58
C GLU A 63 -2.91 29.85 1.83
N THR A 64 -2.43 28.64 2.09
CA THR A 64 -1.22 28.10 1.47
C THR A 64 -1.45 26.65 1.08
N TRP A 65 -0.85 26.27 -0.03
CA TRP A 65 -0.83 24.90 -0.50
C TRP A 65 0.58 24.56 -1.00
N GLN A 66 0.92 23.29 -0.95
CA GLN A 66 2.15 22.75 -1.50
C GLN A 66 1.88 21.36 -2.05
N VAL A 67 2.54 21.02 -3.14
CA VAL A 67 2.61 19.66 -3.66
C VAL A 67 4.07 19.34 -3.96
N GLY A 68 4.51 18.16 -3.55
CA GLY A 68 5.86 17.68 -3.77
C GLY A 68 5.83 16.19 -4.05
N GLY A 69 6.60 15.75 -5.04
CA GLY A 69 6.80 14.34 -5.34
C GLY A 69 8.27 13.97 -5.20
N ASN A 70 8.55 12.72 -4.86
CA ASN A 70 9.89 12.17 -4.86
C ASN A 70 9.91 10.77 -5.48
N ILE A 71 10.97 10.48 -6.23
CA ILE A 71 11.23 9.18 -6.82
C ILE A 71 12.63 8.77 -6.38
N ALA A 72 12.74 7.62 -5.71
CA ALA A 72 14.00 7.10 -5.21
C ALA A 72 14.04 5.59 -5.32
N GLY A 73 15.18 5.04 -5.74
CA GLY A 73 15.38 3.60 -5.86
C GLY A 73 16.85 3.23 -5.66
N PRO A 74 17.15 1.94 -5.41
CA PRO A 74 18.50 1.48 -5.17
C PRO A 74 19.35 1.52 -6.45
N ILE A 75 20.61 1.97 -6.34
CA ILE A 75 21.62 1.82 -7.41
C ILE A 75 22.41 0.52 -7.21
N PHE A 76 22.75 0.19 -5.96
CA PHE A 76 23.40 -1.05 -5.56
C PHE A 76 22.81 -1.53 -4.23
N ASP A 77 22.39 -2.80 -4.13
CA ASP A 77 21.78 -3.38 -2.91
C ASP A 77 22.57 -4.57 -2.33
N PHE A 78 23.71 -4.94 -2.96
CA PHE A 78 24.68 -5.96 -2.49
C PHE A 78 24.09 -7.23 -1.83
N GLY A 79 22.99 -7.76 -2.38
CA GLY A 79 22.40 -9.02 -1.93
C GLY A 79 21.30 -8.89 -0.87
N LYS A 80 20.79 -7.67 -0.64
CA LYS A 80 19.41 -7.46 -0.21
C LYS A 80 18.46 -7.45 -1.41
#